data_AF-A0A4S2UN93-F1
#
_entry.id   AF-A0A4S2UN93-F1
#
_cell.length_a   1.000
_cell.length_b   1.000
_cell.length_c   1.000
_cell.angle_alpha   90.00
_cell.angle_beta   90.00
_cell.angle_gamma   90.00
#
_symmetry.space_group_name_H-M   'P 1'
#
loop_
_entity.id
_entity.type
_entity.pdbx_description
1 polymer ?
#
loop_
_entity_poly.entity_id
_entity_poly.type
_entity_poly.pdbx_seq_one_letter_code
_entity_poly.pdbx_strand_id
1 'polypeptide(L)'
;ADHPDTKRVLPGVVAGIGGYGNCLGLPNIGGEVVFDACYQGNPLVNAGCIGVMKHEDIHLAQASGPGNKVILYGARTGGDGIGGVSVLASETFDDTKPTKRPAVQVGDPFQEKLLIECTLEIFKEKLVAGIQDLGGAGLSCATSELASAGSGGMRVELDTVPLRDATLSPEEILMSESQERMCAIVEPQHVDRFMEICEKWDVIATVIGEVTDGERLEIFWHGEQIVDVPPGTVAHEGPVYNRPYARPDWQDALQADDAGKLPRPQT
;
A
#
# COMPACT_ATOMS: atom_id res chain seq x y z
N ALA A 1 14.42 7.83 26.83
CA ALA A 1 15.16 7.33 25.65
C ALA A 1 16.33 6.40 26.01
N ASP A 2 16.69 6.21 27.29
CA ASP A 2 17.91 5.47 27.65
C ASP A 2 17.85 3.95 27.51
N HIS A 3 16.65 3.39 27.32
CA HIS A 3 16.46 1.96 27.17
C HIS A 3 17.33 1.42 26.01
N PRO A 4 18.06 0.30 26.19
CA PRO A 4 18.97 -0.22 25.16
C PRO A 4 18.27 -0.47 23.82
N ASP A 5 17.02 -0.94 23.86
CA ASP A 5 16.26 -1.23 22.64
C ASP A 5 15.88 0.04 21.87
N THR A 6 15.53 1.11 22.59
CA THR A 6 15.30 2.43 21.98
C THR A 6 16.55 2.94 21.26
N LYS A 7 17.73 2.78 21.85
CA LYS A 7 19.01 3.18 21.23
C LYS A 7 19.34 2.37 19.97
N ARG A 8 18.83 1.14 19.88
CA ARG A 8 18.97 0.26 18.71
C ARG A 8 18.00 0.66 17.59
N VAL A 9 16.72 0.89 17.92
CA VAL A 9 15.65 1.08 16.91
C VAL A 9 15.59 2.51 16.38
N LEU A 10 15.68 3.51 17.26
CA LEU A 10 15.46 4.92 16.89
C LEU A 10 16.37 5.40 15.74
N PRO A 11 17.69 5.12 15.74
CA PRO A 11 18.55 5.55 14.63
C PRO A 11 18.15 4.94 13.29
N GLY A 12 17.68 3.68 13.29
CA GLY A 12 17.21 2.98 12.10
C GLY A 12 15.92 3.61 11.54
N VAL A 13 14.96 3.94 12.41
CA VAL A 13 13.72 4.63 12.01
C VAL A 13 14.02 6.00 11.41
N VAL A 14 14.84 6.81 12.08
CA VAL A 14 15.22 8.14 11.60
C VAL A 14 15.98 8.06 10.27
N ALA A 15 16.93 7.13 10.15
CA ALA A 15 17.69 6.93 8.92
C ALA A 15 16.81 6.41 7.78
N GLY A 16 15.85 5.52 8.05
CA GLY A 16 14.90 5.01 7.05
C GLY A 16 13.98 6.10 6.51
N ILE A 17 13.28 6.82 7.41
CA ILE A 17 12.38 7.92 7.03
C ILE A 17 13.16 9.01 6.30
N GLY A 18 14.29 9.45 6.85
CA GLY A 18 15.12 10.48 6.26
C GLY A 18 15.71 10.05 4.92
N GLY A 19 16.23 8.83 4.83
CA GLY A 19 16.80 8.28 3.60
C GLY A 19 15.79 8.21 2.47
N TYR A 20 14.62 7.62 2.72
CA TYR A 20 13.57 7.48 1.71
C TYR A 20 13.03 8.86 1.27
N GLY A 21 12.64 9.72 2.22
CA GLY A 21 12.12 11.05 1.92
C GLY A 21 13.11 11.94 1.16
N ASN A 22 14.40 11.91 1.55
CA ASN A 22 15.44 12.67 0.85
C ASN A 22 15.63 12.22 -0.60
N CYS A 23 15.62 10.90 -0.86
CA CYS A 23 15.75 10.36 -2.22
C CYS A 23 14.57 10.75 -3.12
N LEU A 24 13.34 10.78 -2.56
CA LEU A 24 12.16 11.26 -3.29
C LEU A 24 12.15 12.77 -3.54
N GLY A 25 12.94 13.53 -2.77
CA GLY A 25 12.86 14.99 -2.72
C GLY A 25 11.63 15.50 -1.96
N LEU A 26 11.10 14.72 -1.01
CA LEU A 26 9.99 15.10 -0.14
C LEU A 26 10.53 15.60 1.22
N PRO A 27 10.34 16.88 1.58
CA PRO A 27 10.85 17.41 2.83
C PRO A 27 10.05 16.86 4.02
N ASN A 28 10.74 16.38 5.04
CA ASN A 28 10.13 16.15 6.35
C ASN A 28 9.93 17.51 7.06
N ILE A 29 8.68 18.00 7.09
CA ILE A 29 8.32 19.32 7.62
C ILE A 29 7.99 19.32 9.12
N GLY A 30 7.93 18.15 9.77
CA GLY A 30 7.61 18.04 11.19
C GLY A 30 7.31 16.61 11.63
N GLY A 31 7.24 16.41 12.95
CA GLY A 31 6.90 15.12 13.54
C GLY A 31 6.86 15.19 15.06
N GLU A 32 6.39 14.11 15.67
CA GLU A 32 6.33 13.95 17.12
C GLU A 32 7.15 12.72 17.52
N VAL A 33 7.92 12.85 18.60
CA VAL A 33 8.70 11.73 19.16
C VAL A 33 8.41 11.64 20.65
N VAL A 34 7.81 10.52 21.05
CA VAL A 34 7.45 10.21 22.45
C VAL A 34 8.21 8.98 22.92
N PHE A 35 8.71 9.02 24.14
CA PHE A 35 9.32 7.86 24.80
C PHE A 35 8.52 7.49 26.04
N ASP A 36 7.88 6.32 26.00
CA ASP A 36 7.17 5.75 27.13
C ASP A 36 7.54 4.27 27.29
N ALA A 37 7.46 3.74 28.50
CA ALA A 37 7.71 2.34 28.77
C ALA A 37 6.66 1.43 28.10
N CYS A 38 5.45 1.92 27.84
CA CYS A 38 4.39 1.15 27.19
C CYS A 38 4.71 0.78 25.73
N TYR A 39 5.61 1.51 25.06
CA TYR A 39 6.06 1.23 23.69
C TYR A 39 7.26 0.27 23.62
N GLN A 40 7.77 -0.23 24.75
CA GLN A 40 8.85 -1.21 24.70
C GLN A 40 8.35 -2.52 24.09
N GLY A 41 9.17 -3.11 23.20
CA GLY A 41 8.80 -4.28 22.40
C GLY A 41 7.91 -3.98 21.20
N ASN A 42 7.08 -2.93 21.25
CA ASN A 42 6.17 -2.53 20.17
C ASN A 42 6.27 -1.02 19.90
N PRO A 43 7.35 -0.54 19.24
CA PRO A 43 7.47 0.86 18.88
C PRO A 43 6.43 1.24 17.83
N LEU A 44 5.87 2.45 17.93
CA LEU A 44 4.99 3.00 16.92
C LEU A 44 5.78 3.87 15.95
N VAL A 45 5.64 3.59 14.66
CA VAL A 45 6.14 4.42 13.56
C VAL A 45 4.96 4.76 12.68
N ASN A 46 4.49 6.00 12.75
CA ASN A 46 3.44 6.50 11.87
C ASN A 46 4.05 7.54 10.94
N ALA A 47 3.90 7.33 9.64
CA ALA A 47 4.36 8.24 8.59
C ALA A 47 3.14 8.84 7.91
N GLY A 48 3.09 10.18 7.86
CA GLY A 48 2.06 10.93 7.14
C GLY A 48 2.66 11.63 5.94
N CYS A 49 1.91 11.67 4.84
CA CYS A 49 2.24 12.45 3.65
C CYS A 49 1.15 13.49 3.39
N ILE A 50 1.54 14.69 2.97
CA ILE A 50 0.61 15.77 2.61
C ILE A 50 0.95 16.20 1.18
N GLY A 51 -0.03 16.06 0.28
CA GLY A 51 0.02 16.55 -1.09
C GLY A 51 -1.01 17.65 -1.33
N VAL A 52 -0.80 18.45 -2.38
CA VAL A 52 -1.78 19.44 -2.84
C VAL A 52 -2.18 19.08 -4.26
N MET A 53 -3.49 19.06 -4.50
CA MET A 53 -4.08 18.87 -5.82
C MET A 53 -5.27 19.77 -6.01
N LYS A 54 -5.66 20.04 -7.26
CA LYS A 54 -6.91 20.74 -7.52
C LYS A 54 -8.08 19.81 -7.30
N HIS A 55 -9.20 20.36 -6.89
CA HIS A 55 -10.41 19.57 -6.63
C HIS A 55 -10.88 18.85 -7.90
N GLU A 56 -10.78 19.48 -9.07
CA GLU A 56 -11.17 18.87 -10.34
C GLU A 56 -10.25 17.74 -10.81
N ASP A 57 -9.06 17.61 -10.21
CA ASP A 57 -8.07 16.57 -10.55
C ASP A 57 -8.19 15.35 -9.61
N ILE A 58 -9.21 15.30 -8.73
CA ILE A 58 -9.45 14.17 -7.84
C ILE A 58 -9.95 12.98 -8.66
N HIS A 59 -9.15 11.92 -8.71
CA HIS A 59 -9.53 10.62 -9.26
C HIS A 59 -9.87 9.65 -8.12
N LEU A 60 -10.96 8.91 -8.28
CA LEU A 60 -11.39 7.89 -7.32
C LEU A 60 -10.82 6.52 -7.71
N ALA A 61 -10.48 5.70 -6.72
CA ALA A 61 -10.04 4.32 -6.92
C ALA A 61 -11.24 3.40 -7.21
N GLN A 62 -11.65 3.29 -8.47
CA GLN A 62 -12.76 2.42 -8.88
C GLN A 62 -12.53 1.85 -10.29
N ALA A 63 -12.76 0.54 -10.46
CA ALA A 63 -12.67 -0.14 -11.75
C ALA A 63 -14.04 -0.20 -12.44
N SER A 64 -14.46 0.91 -13.03
CA SER A 64 -15.69 0.97 -13.83
C SER A 64 -15.38 0.91 -15.33
N GLY A 65 -16.33 0.43 -16.11
CA GLY A 65 -16.25 0.38 -17.57
C GLY A 65 -15.73 -0.96 -18.10
N PRO A 66 -16.63 -1.90 -18.44
CA PRO A 66 -16.24 -3.17 -19.07
C PRO A 66 -15.36 -2.95 -20.30
N GLY A 67 -14.30 -3.75 -20.43
CA GLY A 67 -13.28 -3.64 -21.46
C GLY A 67 -12.10 -2.73 -21.12
N ASN A 68 -12.20 -1.92 -20.05
CA ASN A 68 -11.05 -1.16 -19.54
C ASN A 68 -9.94 -2.10 -19.10
N LYS A 69 -8.70 -1.71 -19.39
CA LYS A 69 -7.51 -2.51 -19.11
C LYS A 69 -7.02 -2.28 -17.70
N VAL A 70 -6.66 -3.37 -17.04
CA VAL A 70 -6.01 -3.36 -15.73
C VAL A 70 -4.50 -3.41 -15.98
N ILE A 71 -3.79 -2.36 -15.62
CA ILE A 71 -2.37 -2.20 -15.87
C ILE A 71 -1.63 -2.16 -14.54
N LEU A 72 -0.73 -3.13 -14.33
CA LEU A 72 0.25 -3.08 -13.25
C LEU A 72 1.48 -2.34 -13.75
N TYR A 73 1.95 -1.36 -13.00
CA TYR A 73 3.15 -0.59 -13.35
C TYR A 73 3.98 -0.22 -12.12
N GLY A 74 5.28 -0.02 -12.31
CA GLY A 74 6.26 0.14 -11.24
C GLY A 74 7.30 -0.99 -11.23
N ALA A 75 7.71 -1.42 -10.04
CA ALA A 75 8.71 -2.46 -9.86
C ALA A 75 8.18 -3.88 -10.18
N ARG A 76 9.12 -4.82 -10.35
CA ARG A 76 8.80 -6.24 -10.55
C ARG A 76 8.38 -6.91 -9.24
N THR A 77 7.44 -7.83 -9.32
CA THR A 77 6.93 -8.64 -8.21
C THR A 77 7.94 -9.69 -7.78
N GLY A 78 8.33 -9.68 -6.50
CA GLY A 78 9.20 -10.67 -5.85
C GLY A 78 8.51 -11.35 -4.67
N GLY A 79 9.18 -12.29 -4.01
CA GLY A 79 8.69 -12.95 -2.79
C GLY A 79 8.78 -12.09 -1.52
N ASP A 80 8.68 -10.76 -1.65
CA ASP A 80 8.88 -9.80 -0.57
C ASP A 80 7.60 -9.61 0.25
N GLY A 81 7.73 -9.53 1.58
CA GLY A 81 6.65 -9.07 2.46
C GLY A 81 5.44 -10.02 2.56
N ILE A 82 5.49 -11.22 1.99
CA ILE A 82 4.37 -12.15 1.99
C ILE A 82 3.95 -12.49 3.43
N GLY A 83 2.68 -12.21 3.73
CA GLY A 83 2.12 -12.38 5.08
C GLY A 83 2.47 -11.25 6.05
N GLY A 84 3.05 -10.14 5.59
CA GLY A 84 3.37 -8.96 6.40
C GLY A 84 2.15 -8.46 7.15
N VAL A 85 1.03 -8.22 6.44
CA VAL A 85 -0.20 -7.73 7.09
C VAL A 85 -0.92 -8.80 7.90
N SER A 86 -1.07 -10.03 7.42
CA SER A 86 -1.88 -11.05 8.11
C SER A 86 -1.15 -11.71 9.28
N VAL A 87 0.14 -12.00 9.12
CA VAL A 87 0.93 -12.75 10.10
C VAL A 87 1.49 -11.82 11.19
N LEU A 88 1.94 -10.60 10.84
CA LEU A 88 2.47 -9.67 11.85
C LEU A 88 1.37 -8.96 12.64
N ALA A 89 0.17 -8.77 12.08
CA ALA A 89 -0.92 -8.08 12.79
C ALA A 89 -1.49 -8.87 13.99
N SER A 90 -1.26 -10.19 14.04
CA SER A 90 -1.85 -11.07 15.07
C SER A 90 -0.82 -11.76 15.97
N GLU A 91 0.47 -11.65 15.67
CA GLU A 91 1.50 -12.37 16.40
C GLU A 91 2.11 -11.57 17.55
N THR A 92 2.28 -12.24 18.69
CA THR A 92 3.20 -11.79 19.73
C THR A 92 4.62 -12.19 19.35
N PHE A 93 5.52 -11.22 19.30
CA PHE A 93 6.95 -11.42 19.06
C PHE A 93 7.59 -12.09 20.28
N ASP A 94 8.23 -13.24 20.07
CA ASP A 94 9.01 -13.97 21.07
C ASP A 94 10.35 -14.38 20.45
N ASP A 95 11.44 -14.26 21.21
CA ASP A 95 12.82 -14.49 20.79
C ASP A 95 13.11 -15.96 20.40
N THR A 96 12.17 -16.86 20.66
CA THR A 96 12.25 -18.29 20.32
C THR A 96 11.78 -18.62 18.89
N LYS A 97 11.11 -17.68 18.20
CA LYS A 97 10.57 -17.90 16.84
C LYS A 97 11.61 -17.58 15.77
N PRO A 98 11.65 -18.32 14.64
CA PRO A 98 12.57 -18.03 13.55
C PRO A 98 12.37 -16.61 13.04
N THR A 99 13.49 -15.88 12.83
CA THR A 99 13.47 -14.50 12.32
C THR A 99 12.79 -14.43 10.95
N LYS A 100 11.65 -13.76 10.89
CA LYS A 100 10.84 -13.57 9.67
C LYS A 100 11.38 -12.46 8.77
N ARG A 101 12.67 -12.54 8.42
CA ARG A 101 13.31 -11.62 7.47
C ARG A 101 12.55 -11.45 6.15
N PRO A 102 11.88 -12.48 5.57
CA PRO A 102 11.10 -12.32 4.34
C PRO A 102 9.94 -11.32 4.45
N ALA A 103 9.44 -11.03 5.66
CA ALA A 103 8.36 -10.05 5.87
C ALA A 103 8.87 -8.60 5.84
N VAL A 104 10.19 -8.37 5.86
CA VAL A 104 10.77 -7.03 5.79
C VAL A 104 10.91 -6.64 4.33
N GLN A 105 10.07 -5.71 3.91
CA GLN A 105 10.11 -5.10 2.59
C GLN A 105 11.38 -4.23 2.45
N VAL A 106 11.98 -4.24 1.27
CA VAL A 106 13.09 -3.34 0.91
C VAL A 106 12.58 -2.44 -0.20
N GLY A 107 12.35 -1.17 0.13
CA GLY A 107 11.92 -0.19 -0.86
C GLY A 107 13.09 0.42 -1.63
N ASP A 108 12.82 0.81 -2.87
CA ASP A 108 13.70 1.58 -3.75
C ASP A 108 13.12 2.99 -3.97
N PRO A 109 13.56 4.00 -3.21
CA PRO A 109 13.03 5.35 -3.35
C PRO A 109 13.39 6.01 -4.69
N PHE A 110 14.36 5.48 -5.45
CA PHE A 110 14.66 6.01 -6.78
C PHE A 110 13.60 5.55 -7.78
N GLN A 111 13.20 4.28 -7.71
CA GLN A 111 12.10 3.76 -8.50
C GLN A 111 10.78 4.46 -8.15
N GLU A 112 10.51 4.67 -6.86
CA GLU A 112 9.33 5.40 -6.39
C GLU A 112 9.30 6.84 -6.93
N LYS A 113 10.45 7.52 -7.00
CA LYS A 113 10.52 8.86 -7.60
C LYS A 113 10.10 8.85 -9.08
N LEU A 114 10.59 7.88 -9.86
CA LEU A 114 10.19 7.73 -11.26
C LEU A 114 8.71 7.41 -11.40
N LEU A 115 8.20 6.54 -10.52
CA LEU A 115 6.79 6.18 -10.45
C LEU A 115 5.91 7.40 -10.15
N ILE A 116 6.27 8.23 -9.18
CA ILE A 116 5.55 9.48 -8.86
C ILE A 116 5.47 10.40 -10.09
N GLU A 117 6.61 10.69 -10.74
CA GLU A 117 6.62 11.60 -11.90
C GLU A 117 5.82 11.02 -13.08
N CYS A 118 5.93 9.71 -13.32
CA CYS A 118 5.15 8.97 -14.30
C CYS A 118 3.64 9.10 -14.03
N THR A 119 3.21 8.81 -12.80
CA THR A 119 1.81 8.90 -12.38
C THR A 119 1.28 10.34 -12.49
N LEU A 120 2.06 11.35 -12.10
CA LEU A 120 1.64 12.76 -12.24
C LEU A 120 1.44 13.17 -13.71
N GLU A 121 2.27 12.68 -14.64
CA GLU A 121 2.09 12.92 -16.07
C GLU A 121 0.84 12.22 -16.62
N ILE A 122 0.61 10.95 -16.23
CA ILE A 122 -0.60 10.19 -16.53
C ILE A 122 -1.87 10.92 -16.07
N PHE A 123 -1.85 11.47 -14.86
CA PHE A 123 -2.96 12.25 -14.29
C PHE A 123 -3.22 13.54 -15.08
N LYS A 124 -2.14 14.26 -15.40
CA LYS A 124 -2.23 15.51 -16.17
C LYS A 124 -2.88 15.30 -17.54
N GLU A 125 -2.64 14.14 -18.16
CA GLU A 125 -3.25 13.75 -19.44
C GLU A 125 -4.60 13.03 -19.29
N LYS A 126 -5.07 12.79 -18.06
CA LYS A 126 -6.37 12.17 -17.74
C LYS A 126 -6.56 10.78 -18.36
N LEU A 127 -5.51 9.96 -18.31
CA LEU A 127 -5.48 8.66 -18.98
C LEU A 127 -6.05 7.51 -18.13
N VAL A 128 -6.38 7.76 -16.86
CA VAL A 128 -6.83 6.73 -15.91
C VAL A 128 -8.26 6.96 -15.46
N ALA A 129 -9.05 5.90 -15.47
CA ALA A 129 -10.40 5.84 -14.89
C ALA A 129 -10.36 5.55 -13.39
N GLY A 130 -9.34 4.81 -12.94
CA GLY A 130 -9.10 4.46 -11.54
C GLY A 130 -7.65 4.08 -11.33
N ILE A 131 -7.16 4.24 -10.10
CA ILE A 131 -5.78 3.94 -9.74
C ILE A 131 -5.70 3.56 -8.25
N GLN A 132 -4.81 2.63 -7.92
CA GLN A 132 -4.59 2.18 -6.55
C GLN A 132 -3.15 1.71 -6.33
N ASP A 133 -2.58 2.00 -5.17
CA ASP A 133 -1.27 1.51 -4.76
C ASP A 133 -1.32 0.04 -4.33
N LEU A 134 -0.16 -0.63 -4.41
CA LEU A 134 -0.01 -1.99 -3.88
C LEU A 134 0.78 -1.93 -2.58
N GLY A 135 0.08 -2.21 -1.47
CA GLY A 135 0.69 -2.34 -0.15
C GLY A 135 0.47 -3.73 0.44
N GLY A 136 -0.21 -3.76 1.59
CA GLY A 136 -0.56 -5.00 2.28
C GLY A 136 -1.36 -5.98 1.43
N ALA A 137 -0.99 -7.26 1.46
CA ALA A 137 -1.57 -8.30 0.61
C ALA A 137 -1.48 -8.07 -0.92
N GLY A 138 -0.75 -7.04 -1.37
CA GLY A 138 -0.32 -6.88 -2.76
C GLY A 138 -1.44 -6.83 -3.79
N LEU A 139 -1.26 -7.62 -4.87
CA LEU A 139 -2.19 -7.68 -6.00
C LEU A 139 -3.58 -8.16 -5.60
N SER A 140 -3.69 -9.04 -4.61
CA SER A 140 -5.00 -9.54 -4.18
C SER A 140 -5.88 -8.45 -3.58
N CYS A 141 -5.31 -7.60 -2.74
CA CYS A 141 -5.99 -6.45 -2.16
C CYS A 141 -6.31 -5.42 -3.25
N ALA A 142 -5.31 -5.02 -4.05
CA ALA A 142 -5.51 -4.01 -5.09
C ALA A 142 -6.60 -4.42 -6.11
N THR A 143 -6.60 -5.67 -6.58
CA THR A 143 -7.59 -6.13 -7.57
C THR A 143 -8.98 -6.31 -6.97
N SER A 144 -9.09 -6.83 -5.74
CA SER A 144 -10.39 -6.97 -5.07
C SER A 144 -11.02 -5.64 -4.70
N GLU A 145 -10.27 -4.68 -4.17
CA GLU A 145 -10.78 -3.36 -3.82
C GLU A 145 -11.19 -2.57 -5.06
N LEU A 146 -10.36 -2.56 -6.11
CA LEU A 146 -10.70 -1.92 -7.38
C LEU A 146 -11.96 -2.52 -8.02
N ALA A 147 -12.06 -3.85 -8.06
CA ALA A 147 -13.24 -4.54 -8.60
C ALA A 147 -14.49 -4.28 -7.74
N SER A 148 -14.33 -4.27 -6.42
CA SER A 148 -15.42 -4.05 -5.47
C SER A 148 -15.95 -2.62 -5.47
N ALA A 149 -15.09 -1.62 -5.69
CA ALA A 149 -15.48 -0.21 -5.80
C ALA A 149 -16.02 0.15 -7.21
N GLY A 150 -15.83 -0.73 -8.18
CA GLY A 150 -16.14 -0.52 -9.60
C GLY A 150 -17.45 -1.17 -10.08
N SER A 151 -17.43 -1.73 -11.28
CA SER A 151 -18.59 -2.43 -11.87
C SER A 151 -18.82 -3.84 -11.32
N GLY A 152 -17.91 -4.36 -10.48
CA GLY A 152 -18.01 -5.67 -9.83
C GLY A 152 -17.22 -6.79 -10.52
N GLY A 153 -16.92 -6.67 -11.82
CA GLY A 153 -16.26 -7.71 -12.60
C GLY A 153 -14.81 -7.36 -12.97
N MET A 154 -13.88 -8.28 -12.74
CA MET A 154 -12.49 -8.14 -13.19
C MET A 154 -11.87 -9.50 -13.50
N ARG A 155 -11.17 -9.60 -14.62
CA ARG A 155 -10.38 -10.76 -15.00
C ARG A 155 -8.90 -10.41 -15.02
N VAL A 156 -8.08 -11.18 -14.32
CA VAL A 156 -6.62 -11.00 -14.23
C VAL A 156 -5.89 -12.27 -14.65
N GLU A 157 -4.80 -12.12 -15.39
CA GLU A 157 -3.94 -13.19 -15.87
C GLU A 157 -2.56 -13.11 -15.19
N LEU A 158 -2.29 -13.98 -14.22
CA LEU A 158 -1.04 -13.90 -13.43
C LEU A 158 0.22 -14.12 -14.27
N ASP A 159 0.13 -14.87 -15.36
CA ASP A 159 1.24 -15.10 -16.31
C ASP A 159 1.84 -13.80 -16.88
N THR A 160 1.06 -12.72 -16.87
CA THR A 160 1.47 -11.42 -17.40
C THR A 160 2.17 -10.55 -16.36
N VAL A 161 2.09 -10.89 -15.08
CA VAL A 161 2.68 -10.08 -14.00
C VAL A 161 4.20 -10.06 -14.14
N PRO A 162 4.86 -8.89 -14.19
CA PRO A 162 6.31 -8.82 -14.28
C PRO A 162 6.97 -9.34 -13.00
N LEU A 163 7.63 -10.50 -13.08
CA LEU A 163 8.29 -11.12 -11.93
C LEU A 163 9.78 -10.76 -11.85
N ARG A 164 10.29 -10.68 -10.62
CA ARG A 164 11.73 -10.66 -10.30
C ARG A 164 12.28 -12.07 -10.15
N ASP A 165 11.43 -13.00 -9.70
CA ASP A 165 11.72 -14.42 -9.57
C ASP A 165 10.61 -15.20 -10.29
N ALA A 166 10.99 -15.98 -11.31
CA ALA A 166 10.04 -16.76 -12.11
C ALA A 166 9.58 -18.06 -11.40
N THR A 167 10.14 -18.37 -10.23
CA THR A 167 9.81 -19.57 -9.44
C THR A 167 8.65 -19.36 -8.45
N LEU A 168 8.15 -18.13 -8.35
CA LEU A 168 7.06 -17.80 -7.44
C LEU A 168 5.79 -18.58 -7.77
N SER A 169 5.15 -19.08 -6.71
CA SER A 169 3.83 -19.71 -6.82
C SER A 169 2.74 -18.65 -7.07
N PRO A 170 1.53 -19.03 -7.57
CA PRO A 170 0.46 -18.07 -7.79
C PRO A 170 0.04 -17.34 -6.52
N GLU A 171 0.06 -18.02 -5.36
CA GLU A 171 -0.23 -17.41 -4.06
C GLU A 171 0.83 -16.38 -3.68
N GLU A 172 2.10 -16.68 -3.94
CA GLU A 172 3.20 -15.74 -3.69
C GLU A 172 3.12 -14.51 -4.59
N ILE A 173 2.73 -14.66 -5.86
CA ILE A 173 2.51 -13.54 -6.78
C ILE A 173 1.36 -12.65 -6.29
N LEU A 174 0.25 -13.25 -5.87
CA LEU A 174 -0.94 -12.53 -5.40
C LEU A 174 -0.69 -11.78 -4.09
N MET A 175 -0.01 -12.42 -3.14
CA MET A 175 0.23 -11.89 -1.79
C MET A 175 1.52 -11.10 -1.66
N SER A 176 2.33 -11.01 -2.73
CA SER A 176 3.58 -10.27 -2.73
C SER A 176 3.35 -8.80 -2.37
N GLU A 177 4.09 -8.33 -1.37
CA GLU A 177 4.08 -6.94 -0.94
C GLU A 177 5.36 -6.21 -1.40
N SER A 178 5.93 -6.63 -2.55
CA SER A 178 7.00 -5.87 -3.20
C SER A 178 6.60 -4.40 -3.38
N GLN A 179 7.53 -3.50 -3.10
CA GLN A 179 7.28 -2.07 -3.06
C GLN A 179 7.30 -1.42 -4.45
N GLU A 180 6.96 -0.14 -4.50
CA GLU A 180 6.98 0.72 -5.69
C GLU A 180 6.12 0.19 -6.85
N ARG A 181 4.88 -0.20 -6.56
CA ARG A 181 3.93 -0.70 -7.56
C ARG A 181 2.57 0.00 -7.45
N MET A 182 1.98 0.26 -8.61
CA MET A 182 0.65 0.84 -8.76
C MET A 182 -0.17 -0.01 -9.73
N CYS A 183 -1.49 -0.04 -9.54
CA CYS A 183 -2.47 -0.61 -10.45
C CYS A 183 -3.34 0.51 -11.02
N ALA A 184 -3.55 0.51 -12.34
CA ALA A 184 -4.36 1.50 -13.04
C ALA A 184 -5.45 0.84 -13.90
N ILE A 185 -6.59 1.51 -14.00
CA ILE A 185 -7.69 1.17 -14.90
C ILE A 185 -7.68 2.17 -16.03
N VAL A 186 -7.45 1.70 -17.26
CA VAL A 186 -7.17 2.54 -18.43
C VAL A 186 -8.13 2.16 -19.56
N GLU A 187 -8.82 3.15 -20.12
CA GLU A 187 -9.69 2.91 -21.28
C GLU A 187 -8.85 2.50 -22.51
N PRO A 188 -9.32 1.57 -23.37
CA PRO A 188 -8.52 1.00 -24.45
C PRO A 188 -7.83 2.02 -25.35
N GLN A 189 -8.48 3.15 -25.65
CA GLN A 189 -7.92 4.20 -26.50
C GLN A 189 -6.78 5.01 -25.85
N HIS A 190 -6.61 4.91 -24.53
CA HIS A 190 -5.54 5.60 -23.79
C HIS A 190 -4.35 4.69 -23.48
N VAL A 191 -4.46 3.38 -23.72
CA VAL A 191 -3.43 2.40 -23.35
C VAL A 191 -2.10 2.73 -24.02
N ASP A 192 -2.06 2.97 -25.33
CA ASP A 192 -0.80 3.25 -26.02
C ASP A 192 -0.10 4.48 -25.43
N ARG A 193 -0.86 5.55 -25.18
CA ARG A 193 -0.32 6.77 -24.58
C ARG A 193 0.16 6.56 -23.14
N PHE A 194 -0.57 5.77 -22.35
CA PHE A 194 -0.17 5.40 -21.00
C PHE A 194 1.18 4.67 -21.02
N MET A 195 1.32 3.68 -21.91
CA MET A 195 2.56 2.88 -22.03
C MET A 195 3.74 3.72 -22.51
N GLU A 196 3.54 4.67 -23.43
CA GLU A 196 4.57 5.63 -23.85
C GLU A 196 5.09 6.50 -22.70
N ILE A 197 4.20 6.95 -21.80
CA ILE A 197 4.60 7.72 -20.62
C ILE A 197 5.39 6.84 -19.65
N CYS A 198 4.94 5.61 -19.41
CA CYS A 198 5.69 4.67 -18.57
C CYS A 198 7.10 4.41 -19.14
N GLU A 199 7.22 4.16 -20.44
CA GLU A 199 8.52 3.98 -21.12
C GLU A 199 9.42 5.21 -20.98
N LYS A 200 8.87 6.42 -21.18
CA LYS A 200 9.62 7.69 -21.04
C LYS A 200 10.27 7.82 -19.66
N TRP A 201 9.58 7.39 -18.60
CA TRP A 201 10.05 7.47 -17.22
C TRP A 201 10.82 6.23 -16.75
N ASP A 202 11.07 5.26 -17.64
CA ASP A 202 11.70 3.96 -17.32
C ASP A 202 10.93 3.19 -16.23
N VAL A 203 9.59 3.26 -16.30
CA VAL A 203 8.67 2.54 -15.43
C VAL A 203 8.09 1.36 -16.19
N ILE A 204 8.29 0.15 -15.67
CA ILE A 204 7.69 -1.06 -16.28
C ILE A 204 6.17 -0.95 -16.15
N ALA A 205 5.45 -1.22 -17.23
CA ALA A 205 3.99 -1.32 -17.23
C ALA A 205 3.56 -2.57 -18.01
N THR A 206 2.51 -3.24 -17.56
CA THR A 206 1.98 -4.42 -18.24
C THR A 206 0.46 -4.49 -18.04
N VAL A 207 -0.27 -4.70 -19.13
CA VAL A 207 -1.69 -5.05 -19.06
C VAL A 207 -1.79 -6.44 -18.46
N ILE A 208 -2.32 -6.53 -17.24
CA ILE A 208 -2.47 -7.79 -16.50
C ILE A 208 -3.89 -8.35 -16.55
N GLY A 209 -4.84 -7.60 -17.10
CA GLY A 209 -6.22 -7.99 -17.09
C GLY A 209 -7.16 -6.96 -17.70
N GLU A 210 -8.44 -7.16 -17.47
CA GLU A 210 -9.49 -6.26 -17.89
C GLU A 210 -10.68 -6.26 -16.94
N VAL A 211 -11.37 -5.13 -16.89
CA VAL A 211 -12.67 -4.99 -16.24
C VAL A 211 -13.70 -5.73 -17.07
N THR A 212 -14.51 -6.57 -16.44
CA THR A 212 -15.57 -7.35 -17.10
C THR A 212 -16.94 -6.75 -16.79
N ASP A 213 -17.96 -7.21 -17.52
CA ASP A 213 -19.37 -6.92 -17.26
C ASP A 213 -19.99 -7.89 -16.23
N GLY A 214 -19.20 -8.82 -15.70
CA GLY A 214 -19.60 -9.75 -14.65
C GLY A 214 -19.59 -9.13 -13.25
N GLU A 215 -19.85 -9.97 -12.25
CA GLU A 215 -19.92 -9.58 -10.83
C GLU A 215 -18.82 -10.25 -9.98
N ARG A 216 -17.80 -10.81 -10.64
CA ARG A 216 -16.79 -11.66 -10.00
C ARG A 216 -15.38 -11.19 -10.32
N LEU A 217 -14.50 -11.33 -9.33
CA LEU A 217 -13.06 -11.27 -9.51
C LEU A 217 -12.57 -12.66 -9.90
N GLU A 218 -12.09 -12.78 -11.12
CA GLU A 218 -11.56 -14.01 -11.69
C GLU A 218 -10.06 -13.85 -11.93
N ILE A 219 -9.26 -14.74 -11.36
CA ILE A 219 -7.81 -14.74 -11.56
C ILE A 219 -7.39 -16.07 -12.13
N PHE A 220 -6.64 -16.02 -13.21
CA PHE A 220 -6.15 -17.18 -13.96
C PHE A 220 -4.63 -17.30 -13.84
N TRP A 221 -4.14 -18.54 -13.83
CA TRP A 221 -2.73 -18.86 -13.88
C TRP A 221 -2.53 -20.11 -14.74
N HIS A 222 -1.68 -20.02 -15.75
CA HIS A 222 -1.46 -21.08 -16.74
C HIS A 222 -2.75 -21.63 -17.38
N GLY A 223 -3.75 -20.74 -17.54
CA GLY A 223 -5.08 -21.07 -18.08
C GLY A 223 -6.05 -21.71 -17.09
N GLU A 224 -5.64 -21.98 -15.86
CA GLU A 224 -6.50 -22.45 -14.78
C GLU A 224 -7.06 -21.28 -13.96
N GLN A 225 -8.35 -21.32 -13.62
CA GLN A 225 -8.97 -20.34 -12.73
C GLN A 225 -8.64 -20.68 -11.28
N ILE A 226 -7.80 -19.86 -10.66
CA ILE A 226 -7.31 -20.07 -9.28
C ILE A 226 -8.07 -19.22 -8.25
N VAL A 227 -8.71 -18.13 -8.69
CA VAL A 227 -9.59 -17.30 -7.87
C VAL A 227 -10.88 -17.07 -8.62
N ASP A 228 -11.99 -17.29 -7.92
CA ASP A 228 -13.32 -16.94 -8.39
C ASP A 228 -14.19 -16.54 -7.20
N VAL A 229 -14.30 -15.23 -6.94
CA VAL A 229 -15.02 -14.71 -5.76
C VAL A 229 -15.81 -13.44 -6.10
N PRO A 230 -16.91 -13.15 -5.37
CA PRO A 230 -17.45 -11.79 -5.35
C PRO A 230 -16.40 -10.86 -4.71
N PRO A 231 -16.01 -9.75 -5.36
CA PRO A 231 -14.91 -8.92 -4.86
C PRO A 231 -15.21 -8.29 -3.49
N GLY A 232 -16.47 -7.93 -3.20
CA GLY A 232 -16.88 -7.35 -1.92
C GLY A 232 -16.54 -8.25 -0.72
N THR A 233 -16.68 -9.57 -0.87
CA THR A 233 -16.43 -10.54 0.21
C THR A 233 -14.97 -10.62 0.66
N VAL A 234 -14.05 -10.22 -0.21
CA VAL A 234 -12.60 -10.24 0.05
C VAL A 234 -12.01 -8.83 0.20
N ALA A 235 -12.76 -7.78 -0.14
CA ALA A 235 -12.35 -6.39 0.01
C ALA A 235 -12.81 -5.78 1.35
N HIS A 236 -14.12 -5.78 1.64
CA HIS A 236 -14.65 -5.00 2.78
C HIS A 236 -15.85 -5.60 3.52
N GLU A 237 -16.38 -6.75 3.09
CA GLU A 237 -17.48 -7.46 3.78
C GLU A 237 -16.98 -8.49 4.81
N GLY A 238 -15.76 -8.29 5.33
CA GLY A 238 -15.19 -9.14 6.37
C GLY A 238 -16.01 -9.13 7.67
N PRO A 239 -15.88 -10.18 8.53
CA PRO A 239 -16.59 -10.22 9.80
C PRO A 239 -16.26 -9.03 10.72
N VAL A 240 -17.31 -8.36 11.22
CA VAL A 240 -17.16 -7.24 12.16
C VAL A 240 -17.39 -7.72 13.60
N TYR A 241 -16.43 -7.48 14.48
CA TYR A 241 -16.54 -7.81 15.90
C TYR A 241 -17.16 -6.66 16.70
N ASN A 242 -18.31 -6.89 17.33
CA ASN A 242 -18.87 -5.98 18.33
C ASN A 242 -18.42 -6.43 19.73
N ARG A 243 -17.25 -5.96 20.18
CA ARG A 243 -16.70 -6.29 21.51
C ARG A 243 -17.22 -5.31 22.57
N PRO A 244 -17.55 -5.77 23.79
CA PRO A 244 -17.83 -4.86 24.89
C PRO A 244 -16.64 -3.94 25.14
N TYR A 245 -16.87 -2.63 25.14
CA TYR A 245 -15.89 -1.65 25.56
C TYR A 245 -16.51 -0.80 26.68
N ALA A 246 -15.69 -0.43 27.64
CA ALA A 246 -16.06 0.50 28.69
C ALA A 246 -15.05 1.64 28.68
N ARG A 247 -15.54 2.85 28.87
CA ARG A 247 -14.68 4.02 29.00
C ARG A 247 -13.83 3.87 30.27
N PRO A 248 -12.50 4.01 30.21
CA PRO A 248 -11.68 3.96 31.41
C PRO A 248 -11.98 5.14 32.35
N ASP A 249 -12.07 4.87 33.65
CA ASP A 249 -12.39 5.89 34.67
C ASP A 249 -11.37 7.04 34.72
N TRP A 250 -10.12 6.81 34.27
CA TRP A 250 -9.05 7.80 34.26
C TRP A 250 -9.09 8.77 33.06
N GLN A 251 -9.94 8.53 32.05
CA GLN A 251 -9.87 9.28 30.80
C GLN A 251 -10.27 10.76 30.95
N ASP A 252 -11.25 11.08 31.81
CA ASP A 252 -11.64 12.48 32.09
C ASP A 252 -10.49 13.27 32.71
N ALA A 253 -9.79 12.67 33.66
CA ALA A 253 -8.67 13.31 34.35
C ALA A 253 -7.53 13.61 33.36
N LEU A 254 -7.24 12.67 32.45
CA LEU A 254 -6.23 12.86 31.40
C LEU A 254 -6.62 13.97 30.42
N GLN A 255 -7.87 13.99 29.94
CA GLN A 255 -8.34 15.01 29.01
C GLN A 255 -8.39 16.41 29.63
N ALA A 256 -8.69 16.50 30.93
CA ALA A 256 -8.64 17.75 31.66
C ALA A 256 -7.21 18.23 31.96
N ASP A 257 -6.17 17.42 31.70
CA ASP A 257 -4.77 17.77 31.92
C ASP A 257 -4.11 18.38 30.68
N ASP A 258 -4.60 19.55 30.29
CA ASP A 258 -4.15 20.26 29.10
C ASP A 258 -2.96 21.21 29.34
N ALA A 259 -2.35 21.64 28.22
CA ALA A 259 -1.23 22.57 28.21
C ALA A 259 -1.55 23.98 28.74
N GLY A 260 -2.83 24.32 28.92
CA GLY A 260 -3.29 25.58 29.52
C GLY A 260 -2.92 25.71 31.00
N LYS A 261 -2.63 24.61 31.68
CA LYS A 261 -2.11 24.60 33.06
C LYS A 261 -0.61 24.84 33.15
N LEU A 262 0.12 24.75 32.03
CA LEU A 262 1.56 24.94 32.01
C LEU A 262 1.91 26.44 32.14
N PRO A 263 2.93 26.81 32.94
CA PRO A 263 3.37 28.19 33.06
C PRO A 263 3.84 28.70 31.69
N ARG A 264 3.21 29.77 31.20
CA ARG A 264 3.63 30.42 29.95
C ARG A 264 4.93 31.19 30.17
N PRO A 265 5.85 31.23 29.19
CA PRO A 265 7.04 32.06 29.27
C PRO A 265 6.66 33.51 29.54
N GLN A 266 7.26 34.12 30.57
CA GLN A 266 7.15 35.56 30.80
C GLN A 266 8.26 36.24 30.00
N THR A 267 7.88 37.12 29.08
CA THR A 267 8.77 38.03 28.36
C THR A 267 9.20 39.19 29.23
#